data_AF-A0AAU2W724-F1
#
_entry.id   AF-A0AAU2W724-F1
#
_cell.length_a   1.000
_cell.length_b   1.000
_cell.length_c   1.000
_cell.angle_alpha   90.00
_cell.angle_beta   90.00
_cell.angle_gamma   90.00
#
_symmetry.space_group_name_H-M   'P 1'
#
loop_
_entity.id
_entity.type
_entity.pdbx_description
1 polymer ?
#
loop_
_entity_poly.entity_id
_entity_poly.type
_entity_poly.pdbx_seq_one_letter_code
_entity_poly.pdbx_strand_id
1 'polypeptide(L)' 'MGLGIIVVPLFLYLALVTPLCVKVGEKTSERTGWLMAAGLVVPPVALFIALLT' A
#
# COMPACT_ATOMS: atom_id res chain seq x y z
N MET A 1 -8.64 18.65 -11.68
CA MET A 1 -7.55 18.04 -12.48
C MET A 1 -6.41 17.44 -11.64
N GLY A 2 -6.30 17.68 -10.32
CA GLY A 2 -5.22 17.11 -9.49
C GLY A 2 -5.45 15.69 -8.95
N LEU A 3 -6.70 15.28 -8.74
CA LEU A 3 -7.04 14.00 -8.09
C LEU A 3 -6.55 12.78 -8.89
N GLY A 4 -6.66 12.82 -10.22
CA GLY A 4 -6.15 11.75 -11.10
C GLY A 4 -4.62 11.62 -11.07
N ILE A 5 -3.90 12.71 -10.82
CA ILE A 5 -2.42 12.71 -10.73
C ILE A 5 -1.95 11.99 -9.48
N ILE A 6 -2.77 11.93 -8.42
CA ILE A 6 -2.42 11.29 -7.15
C ILE A 6 -2.98 9.86 -7.09
N VAL A 7 -4.21 9.66 -7.57
CA VAL A 7 -4.90 8.35 -7.54
C VAL A 7 -4.18 7.31 -8.40
N VAL A 8 -3.77 7.67 -9.63
CA VAL A 8 -3.13 6.72 -10.55
C VAL A 8 -1.81 6.16 -10.00
N PRO A 9 -0.85 6.97 -9.53
CA PRO A 9 0.38 6.44 -8.94
C PRO A 9 0.13 5.69 -7.62
N LEU A 10 -0.82 6.13 -6.79
CA LEU A 10 -1.20 5.41 -5.57
C LEU A 10 -1.74 4.01 -5.89
N PHE A 11 -2.59 3.90 -6.90
CA PHE A 11 -3.17 2.63 -7.33
C PHE A 11 -2.10 1.69 -7.90
N LEU A 12 -1.20 2.19 -8.75
CA LEU A 12 -0.07 1.42 -9.27
C LEU A 12 0.86 0.95 -8.16
N TYR A 13 1.16 1.82 -7.17
CA TYR A 13 1.97 1.47 -6.02
C TYR A 13 1.34 0.33 -5.22
N LEU A 14 0.06 0.46 -4.85
CA LEU A 14 -0.65 -0.59 -4.10
C LEU A 14 -0.74 -1.90 -4.89
N ALA A 15 -1.05 -1.83 -6.19
CA ALA A 15 -1.12 -3.01 -7.04
C ALA A 15 0.21 -3.79 -7.13
N LEU A 16 1.36 -3.11 -7.00
CA LEU A 16 2.68 -3.75 -6.98
C LEU A 16 3.10 -4.22 -5.58
N VAL A 17 2.80 -3.44 -4.55
CA VAL A 17 3.25 -3.69 -3.18
C VAL A 17 2.40 -4.76 -2.48
N THR A 18 1.09 -4.76 -2.67
CA THR A 18 0.20 -5.77 -2.07
C THR A 18 0.61 -7.21 -2.39
N PRO A 19 0.85 -7.62 -3.67
CA PRO A 19 1.28 -8.98 -3.96
C PRO A 19 2.68 -9.30 -3.45
N LEU A 20 3.57 -8.30 -3.31
CA LEU A 20 4.87 -8.48 -2.67
C LEU A 20 4.71 -8.77 -1.17
N CYS A 21 3.87 -8.03 -0.46
CA CYS A 21 3.58 -8.28 0.95
C CYS A 21 2.98 -9.68 1.16
N VAL A 22 2.06 -10.11 0.28
CA VAL A 22 1.47 -11.45 0.32
C VAL A 22 2.53 -12.53 0.09
N LYS A 23 3.34 -12.41 -0.97
CA LYS A 23 4.44 -13.36 -1.23
C LYS A 23 5.45 -13.44 -0.10
N VAL A 24 5.73 -12.32 0.56
CA VAL A 24 6.63 -12.29 1.73
C VAL A 24 5.97 -13.01 2.91
N GLY A 25 4.67 -12.81 3.15
CA GLY A 25 3.91 -13.52 4.16
C GLY A 25 3.90 -15.04 3.95
N GLU A 26 3.71 -15.49 2.70
CA GLU A 26 3.76 -16.91 2.33
C GLU A 26 5.14 -17.53 2.56
N LYS A 27 6.23 -16.79 2.29
CA LYS A 27 7.60 -17.30 2.41
C LYS A 27 8.20 -17.22 3.81
N THR A 28 7.67 -16.35 4.68
CA THR A 28 8.26 -16.08 5.99
C THR A 28 7.29 -16.47 7.11
N SER A 29 6.24 -15.69 7.29
CA SER A 29 5.15 -15.90 8.23
C SER A 29 4.07 -14.86 7.94
N GLU A 30 2.80 -15.21 8.16
CA GLU A 30 1.69 -14.26 8.07
C GLU A 30 1.96 -12.98 8.87
N ARG A 31 2.53 -13.09 10.08
CA ARG A 31 2.84 -11.93 10.94
C ARG A 31 3.77 -10.93 10.26
N THR A 32 4.78 -11.43 9.55
CA THR A 32 5.75 -10.60 8.80
C THR A 32 5.11 -9.97 7.57
N GLY A 33 4.25 -10.71 6.86
CA GLY A 33 3.47 -10.18 5.72
C GLY A 33 2.55 -9.03 6.15
N TRP A 34 1.87 -9.18 7.29
CA TRP A 34 1.02 -8.13 7.88
C TRP A 34 1.83 -6.91 8.34
N LEU A 35 3.00 -7.09 8.94
CA LEU A 35 3.88 -5.97 9.33
C LEU A 35 4.39 -5.20 8.10
N MET A 36 4.76 -5.91 7.03
CA MET A 36 5.15 -5.30 5.76
C MET A 36 3.99 -4.52 5.12
N ALA A 37 2.79 -5.11 5.09
CA ALA A 37 1.61 -4.41 4.60
C ALA A 37 1.29 -3.17 5.47
N ALA A 38 1.39 -3.28 6.80
CA ALA A 38 1.20 -2.14 7.70
C ALA A 38 2.23 -1.02 7.44
N GLY A 39 3.49 -1.35 7.19
CA GLY A 39 4.54 -0.36 6.92
C GLY A 39 4.48 0.28 5.52
N LEU A 40 4.04 -0.47 4.50
CA LEU A 40 4.10 -0.02 3.11
C LEU A 40 2.74 0.42 2.55
N VAL A 41 1.62 -0.14 3.00
CA VAL A 41 0.28 0.17 2.49
C VAL A 41 -0.43 1.24 3.32
N VAL A 42 -0.31 1.19 4.65
CA VAL A 42 -1.07 2.10 5.53
C VAL A 42 -0.62 3.56 5.39
N PRO A 43 0.68 3.92 5.38
CA PRO A 43 1.10 5.31 5.28
C PRO A 43 0.63 6.03 4.00
N PRO A 44 0.78 5.47 2.79
CA PRO A 44 0.32 6.15 1.58
C PRO A 44 -1.21 6.25 1.51
N VAL A 45 -1.95 5.27 2.04
CA VAL A 45 -3.42 5.34 2.15
C VAL A 45 -3.85 6.42 3.15
N ALA A 46 -3.20 6.48 4.33
CA ALA A 46 -3.49 7.49 5.34
C ALA A 46 -3.20 8.91 4.83
N LEU A 47 -2.06 9.10 4.15
CA LEU A 47 -1.72 10.37 3.51
C LEU A 47 -2.74 10.75 2.43
N PHE A 48 -3.19 9.79 1.63
CA PHE A 48 -4.22 10.04 0.62
C PHE A 48 -5.55 10.48 1.25
N ILE A 49 -6.00 9.81 2.31
CA ILE A 49 -7.22 10.19 3.04
C ILE A 49 -7.09 11.58 3.65
N ALA A 50 -5.95 11.89 4.28
CA ALA A 50 -5.68 13.20 4.87
C ALA A 50 -5.64 14.32 3.83
N LEU A 51 -5.27 14.02 2.59
CA LEU A 51 -5.24 14.99 1.48
C LEU A 51 -6.63 15.22 0.86
N LEU A 52 -7.57 14.30 1.08
CA LEU A 52 -8.96 14.40 0.62
C LEU A 52 -9.94 14.96 1.66
N THR A 53 -9.52 15.06 2.92
CA THR A 53 -10.31 15.58 4.05
C THR A 53 -9.97 17.04 4.29
#